data_AF-A0A9X2MG17-F1
#
_entry.id   AF-A0A9X2MG17-F1
#
_cell.length_a   1.000
_cell.length_b   1.000
_cell.length_c   1.000
_cell.angle_alpha   90.00
_cell.angle_beta   90.00
_cell.angle_gamma   90.00
#
_symmetry.space_group_name_H-M   'P 1'
#
loop_
_entity.id
_entity.type
_entity.pdbx_description
1 polymer ?
#
loop_
_entity_poly.entity_id
_entity_poly.type
_entity_poly.pdbx_seq_one_letter_code
_entity_poly.pdbx_strand_id
1 'polypeptide(L)' 'MNKFKSNPFYMKVFGDYTLFTDPMTKGGGEKFTYQVPSYQALKGIVEACYWKPTFYYVIDSVKA' A
#
# COMPACT_ATOMS: atom_id res chain seq x y z
N MET A 1 17.37 -15.85 -16.78
CA MET A 1 17.73 -15.96 -15.34
C MET A 1 16.46 -15.86 -14.53
N ASN A 2 16.05 -16.94 -13.85
CA ASN A 2 14.96 -16.88 -12.88
C ASN A 2 15.46 -16.11 -11.65
N LYS A 3 14.92 -14.91 -11.44
CA LYS A 3 15.17 -14.14 -10.22
C LYS A 3 14.45 -14.83 -9.06
N PHE A 4 15.08 -14.85 -7.89
CA PHE A 4 14.45 -15.38 -6.68
C PHE A 4 13.13 -14.63 -6.41
N LYS A 5 12.06 -15.39 -6.12
CA LYS A 5 10.75 -14.89 -5.68
C LYS A 5 10.39 -15.62 -4.39
N SER A 6 9.99 -14.88 -3.36
CA SER A 6 9.52 -15.48 -2.11
C SER A 6 8.16 -16.15 -2.29
N ASN A 7 7.78 -17.00 -1.33
CA ASN A 7 6.39 -17.42 -1.21
C ASN A 7 5.49 -16.18 -0.96
N PRO A 8 4.24 -16.19 -1.47
CA PRO A 8 3.27 -15.17 -1.12
C PRO A 8 2.98 -15.17 0.37
N PHE A 9 2.65 -14.00 0.91
CA PHE A 9 2.12 -13.86 2.25
C PHE A 9 0.82 -13.05 2.19
N TYR A 10 0.02 -13.18 3.25
CA TYR A 10 -1.26 -12.50 3.38
C TYR A 10 -1.29 -11.75 4.71
N MET A 11 -1.85 -10.54 4.72
CA MET A 11 -2.02 -9.76 5.93
C MET A 11 -3.41 -9.11 5.94
N LYS A 12 -4.00 -9.00 7.13
CA LYS A 12 -5.22 -8.23 7.36
C LYS A 12 -4.84 -6.87 7.93
N VAL A 13 -5.25 -5.80 7.25
CA VAL A 13 -5.10 -4.42 7.71
C VAL A 13 -6.48 -3.92 8.11
N PHE A 14 -6.56 -3.20 9.23
CA PHE A 14 -7.81 -2.63 9.74
C PHE A 14 -7.53 -1.29 10.42
N GLY A 15 -8.57 -0.45 10.48
CA GLY A 15 -8.58 0.83 11.17
C GLY A 15 -9.95 1.46 11.04
N ASP A 16 -10.37 2.23 12.03
CA ASP A 16 -11.70 2.85 12.05
C ASP A 16 -11.85 3.91 10.95
N TYR A 17 -10.75 4.57 10.60
CA TYR A 17 -10.70 5.59 9.56
C TYR A 17 -9.39 5.50 8.76
N THR A 18 -9.46 5.86 7.49
CA THR A 18 -8.29 5.92 6.59
C THR A 18 -8.36 7.14 5.68
N LEU A 19 -7.22 7.68 5.26
CA LEU A 19 -7.13 8.78 4.30
C LEU A 19 -6.07 8.47 3.23
N PHE A 20 -6.48 7.83 2.13
CA PHE A 20 -5.66 7.65 0.93
C PHE A 20 -5.86 8.85 0.00
N THR A 21 -5.17 9.96 0.29
CA THR A 21 -5.47 11.27 -0.34
C THR A 21 -5.46 11.24 -1.86
N ASP A 22 -6.55 11.67 -2.47
CA ASP A 22 -6.63 11.96 -3.90
C ASP A 22 -5.86 13.27 -4.21
N PRO A 23 -4.79 13.24 -5.01
CA PRO A 23 -4.03 14.44 -5.39
C PRO A 23 -4.88 15.51 -6.08
N MET A 24 -5.95 15.15 -6.80
CA MET A 24 -6.82 16.12 -7.47
C MET A 24 -7.53 17.04 -6.48
N THR A 25 -7.78 16.54 -5.27
CA THR A 25 -8.51 17.30 -4.24
C THR A 25 -7.63 18.29 -3.49
N LYS A 26 -6.29 18.12 -3.54
CA LYS A 26 -5.34 18.93 -2.76
C LYS A 26 -5.34 20.42 -3.14
N GLY A 27 -5.71 20.76 -4.37
CA GLY A 27 -5.70 22.15 -4.83
C GLY A 27 -6.70 23.05 -4.11
N GLY A 28 -7.78 22.47 -3.56
CA GLY A 28 -8.86 23.20 -2.90
C GLY A 28 -8.70 23.38 -1.39
N GLY A 29 -7.58 22.96 -0.78
CA GLY A 29 -7.34 23.03 0.67
C GLY A 29 -7.96 21.88 1.48
N GLU A 30 -8.94 21.18 0.92
CA GLU A 30 -9.51 19.95 1.49
C GLU A 30 -8.80 18.70 0.96
N LYS A 31 -8.95 17.58 1.67
CA LYS A 31 -8.38 16.28 1.27
C LYS A 31 -9.46 15.23 1.34
N PHE A 32 -9.73 14.56 0.23
CA PHE A 32 -10.61 13.39 0.20
C PHE A 32 -9.81 12.12 -0.03
N THR A 33 -10.33 11.00 0.46
CA THR A 33 -9.73 9.68 0.28
C THR A 33 -10.18 9.07 -1.05
N TYR A 34 -9.30 8.30 -1.70
CA TYR A 34 -9.72 7.29 -2.65
C TYR A 34 -10.61 6.24 -1.97
N GLN A 35 -11.50 5.63 -2.75
CA GLN A 35 -12.41 4.56 -2.30
C GLN A 35 -11.66 3.27 -1.94
N VAL A 36 -10.50 3.05 -2.53
CA VAL A 36 -9.61 1.90 -2.27
C VAL A 36 -8.18 2.39 -2.03
N PRO A 37 -7.38 1.67 -1.23
CA PRO A 37 -5.98 2.01 -1.01
C PRO A 37 -5.19 1.96 -2.32
N SER A 38 -4.27 2.92 -2.49
CA SER A 38 -3.35 2.93 -3.63
C SER A 38 -2.26 1.86 -3.47
N TYR A 39 -1.68 1.41 -4.58
CA TYR A 39 -0.55 0.47 -4.58
C TYR A 39 0.58 0.93 -3.65
N GLN A 40 0.93 2.22 -3.72
CA GLN A 40 2.01 2.78 -2.93
C GLN A 40 1.67 2.84 -1.44
N ALA A 41 0.40 3.09 -1.08
CA ALA A 41 -0.04 3.05 0.31
C ALA A 41 0.07 1.63 0.88
N LEU A 42 -0.38 0.61 0.13
CA LEU A 42 -0.26 -0.80 0.54
C LEU A 42 1.21 -1.23 0.67
N LYS A 43 2.05 -0.87 -0.31
CA LYS A 43 3.49 -1.12 -0.25
C LYS A 43 4.11 -0.47 1.00
N GLY A 44 3.77 0.78 1.29
CA GLY A 44 4.25 1.48 2.49
C GLY A 44 3.83 0.79 3.80
N ILE A 45 2.59 0.29 3.89
CA ILE A 45 2.12 -0.47 5.06
C ILE A 45 2.94 -1.76 5.25
N VAL A 46 3.19 -2.50 4.17
CA VAL A 46 4.02 -3.72 4.21
C VAL A 46 5.47 -3.41 4.61
N GLU A 47 6.06 -2.36 4.03
CA GLU A 47 7.42 -1.90 4.34
C GLU A 47 7.56 -1.44 5.80
N ALA A 48 6.48 -0.90 6.39
CA ALA A 48 6.45 -0.55 7.80
C ALA A 48 6.47 -1.76 8.74
N CYS A 49 5.97 -2.93 8.31
CA CYS A 49 6.05 -4.17 9.10
C CYS A 49 7.47 -4.74 9.11
N TYR A 50 8.11 -4.83 7.93
CA TYR A 50 9.49 -5.25 7.79
C TYR A 50 10.03 -4.74 6.46
N TRP A 51 11.23 -4.17 6.46
CA TRP A 51 11.88 -3.76 5.22
C TRP A 51 13.40 -3.82 5.36
N LYS A 52 14.05 -4.20 4.25
CA LYS A 52 15.50 -4.08 4.04
C LYS A 52 15.75 -3.66 2.59
N PRO A 53 16.84 -2.92 2.31
CA PRO A 53 17.17 -2.47 0.95
C PRO A 53 17.54 -3.61 -0.01
N THR A 54 17.70 -4.84 0.50
CA THR A 54 18.12 -6.02 -0.26
C THR A 54 16.99 -6.67 -1.06
N PHE A 55 15.73 -6.31 -0.81
CA PHE A 55 14.57 -6.80 -1.55
C PHE A 55 13.54 -5.68 -1.73
N TYR A 56 12.55 -5.92 -2.59
CA TYR A 56 11.41 -5.01 -2.77
C TYR A 56 10.11 -5.79 -2.69
N TYR A 57 9.07 -5.16 -2.12
CA TYR A 57 7.73 -5.72 -2.12
C TYR A 57 7.02 -5.47 -3.45
N VAL A 58 6.29 -6.49 -3.88
CA VAL A 58 5.33 -6.43 -4.98
C VAL A 58 3.97 -6.74 -4.40
N ILE A 59 3.04 -5.79 -4.51
CA ILE A 59 1.66 -6.00 -4.06
C ILE A 59 0.90 -6.67 -5.21
N ASP A 60 0.55 -7.95 -5.05
CA ASP A 60 -0.15 -8.70 -6.07
C ASP A 60 -1.65 -8.39 -6.12
N SER A 61 -2.31 -8.27 -4.96
CA SER A 61 -3.76 -8.01 -4.90
C SER A 61 -4.18 -7.44 -3.55
N VAL A 62 -5.36 -6.81 -3.53
CA VAL A 62 -6.03 -6.37 -2.30
C VAL A 62 -7.49 -6.82 -2.34
N LYS A 63 -8.00 -7.23 -1.18
CA LYS A 63 -9.44 -7.45 -0.97
C LYS A 63 -9.94 -6.32 -0.07
N ALA A 64 -10.64 -5.37 -0.68
CA ALA A 64 -11.32 -4.27 0.02
C ALA A 64 -12.70 -4.73 0.50
#